data_AF-A0A8H4A4E3-F1
#
_entry.id   AF-A0A8H4A4E3-F1
#
_cell.length_a   1.000
_cell.length_b   1.000
_cell.length_c   1.000
_cell.angle_alpha   90.00
_cell.angle_beta   90.00
_cell.angle_gamma   90.00
#
_symmetry.space_group_name_H-M   'P 1'
#
loop_
_entity.id
_entity.type
_entity.pdbx_description
1 polymer ?
#
loop_
_entity_poly.entity_id
_entity_poly.type
_entity_poly.pdbx_seq_one_letter_code
_entity_poly.pdbx_strand_id
1 'polypeptide(L)'
;MVPQKTTKLQETKTSRTDTNILIEPSQQSQHSQISAPTSSPQNPNPPSSHPLLIKKIKKFFKHNCTSSRIILCFLILLIIAAIITVILLLRRNPFIFVRPHCKSQFGDPSLNATFDILGQLETGQSADSDPVNLYSTVNPLNCIGKYQFTEPILLNLGYYKPLPGDVYYKNGSDKNWWRGTWTGKNGCYSYQEFLENKNNVQERAIREAFQLNLSIINQTLSSNFSFLDQPFKFTSGCNVLIDGTVVKNVTMAGILASAHLIDAVEVANSLLNATSPCDDFRKESMTMFLSDFDECDFRKENVDAAVVAFDK
;
A
#
# COMPACT_ATOMS: atom_id res chain seq x y z
N MET A 1 6.09 -68.04 1.97
CA MET A 1 7.14 -67.72 2.96
C MET A 1 7.03 -66.23 3.29
N VAL A 2 6.71 -65.98 4.55
CA VAL A 2 6.57 -64.71 5.32
C VAL A 2 7.95 -64.48 5.99
N PRO A 3 8.43 -63.25 6.32
CA PRO A 3 7.75 -62.27 7.19
C PRO A 3 7.81 -60.79 6.73
N GLN A 4 6.73 -60.00 6.76
CA GLN A 4 6.04 -59.37 7.91
C GLN A 4 6.95 -58.75 8.98
N LYS A 5 6.99 -57.41 9.04
CA LYS A 5 7.18 -56.68 10.30
C LYS A 5 6.28 -55.45 10.36
N THR A 6 5.27 -55.59 11.20
CA THR A 6 4.32 -54.61 11.72
C THR A 6 4.98 -53.84 12.87
N THR A 7 4.71 -52.54 13.03
CA THR A 7 4.63 -51.91 14.36
C THR A 7 3.60 -50.78 14.30
N LYS A 8 2.70 -50.80 15.30
CA LYS A 8 1.55 -49.93 15.55
C LYS A 8 1.82 -49.10 16.83
N LEU A 9 1.00 -48.04 16.98
CA LEU A 9 0.62 -47.33 18.24
C LEU A 9 1.70 -46.37 18.82
N GLN A 10 1.38 -45.18 19.34
CA GLN A 10 0.24 -44.80 20.17
C GLN A 10 -0.32 -43.39 19.91
N GLU A 11 -1.64 -43.30 20.06
CA GLU A 11 -2.41 -42.09 20.36
C GLU A 11 -2.10 -41.59 21.79
N THR A 12 -2.07 -40.26 21.97
CA THR A 12 -2.26 -39.67 23.30
C THR A 12 -3.35 -38.60 23.21
N LYS A 13 -4.56 -38.99 23.62
CA LYS A 13 -5.62 -38.09 24.08
C LYS A 13 -5.20 -37.51 25.42
N THR A 14 -5.26 -36.19 25.57
CA THR A 14 -5.42 -35.56 26.89
C THR A 14 -6.52 -34.52 26.83
N SER A 15 -7.64 -34.88 27.46
CA SER A 15 -8.76 -34.05 27.84
C SER A 15 -8.34 -33.17 29.03
N ARG A 16 -8.64 -31.86 28.99
CA ARG A 16 -8.72 -31.04 30.22
C ARG A 16 -9.70 -29.87 30.05
N THR A 17 -10.89 -30.13 30.57
CA THR A 17 -11.75 -29.33 31.45
C THR A 17 -11.77 -27.80 31.36
N ASP A 18 -13.01 -27.33 31.28
CA ASP A 18 -13.55 -25.99 31.40
C ASP A 18 -13.00 -25.16 32.59
N THR A 19 -12.89 -23.84 32.40
CA THR A 19 -13.32 -22.88 33.42
C THR A 19 -13.77 -21.57 32.77
N ASN A 20 -15.03 -21.22 33.02
CA ASN A 20 -15.70 -19.94 32.77
C ASN A 20 -14.89 -18.74 33.25
N ILE A 21 -14.86 -17.64 32.47
CA ILE A 21 -15.10 -16.27 32.97
C ILE A 21 -15.77 -15.46 31.84
N LEU A 22 -17.08 -15.25 31.95
CA LEU A 22 -17.84 -14.30 31.14
C LEU A 22 -17.94 -13.00 31.96
N ILE A 23 -17.36 -11.91 31.44
CA ILE A 23 -17.47 -10.56 32.01
C ILE A 23 -18.52 -9.81 31.19
N GLU A 24 -19.62 -9.49 31.83
CA GLU A 24 -20.70 -8.63 31.33
C GLU A 24 -20.45 -7.18 31.79
N PRO A 25 -20.55 -6.16 30.92
CA PRO A 25 -20.66 -4.79 31.37
C PRO A 25 -22.12 -4.31 31.36
N SER A 26 -22.51 -3.75 32.51
CA SER A 26 -23.77 -3.10 32.79
C SER A 26 -23.97 -1.83 31.96
N GLN A 27 -25.15 -1.69 31.34
CA GLN A 27 -25.66 -0.40 30.87
C GLN A 27 -26.86 0.01 31.71
N GLN A 28 -26.70 1.15 32.39
CA GLN A 28 -27.71 1.80 33.19
C GLN A 28 -28.22 3.01 32.38
N SER A 29 -29.46 2.93 31.90
CA SER A 29 -30.18 4.00 31.22
C SER A 29 -31.45 4.28 32.04
N GLN A 30 -31.51 5.45 32.67
CA GLN A 30 -32.72 5.95 33.32
C GLN A 30 -33.25 7.17 32.59
N HIS A 31 -34.54 7.09 32.27
CA HIS A 31 -35.48 8.14 31.93
C HIS A 31 -35.31 9.43 32.75
N SER A 32 -35.63 10.58 32.15
CA SER A 32 -36.86 11.32 32.50
C SER A 32 -37.12 12.53 31.60
N GLN A 33 -38.38 12.64 31.19
CA GLN A 33 -39.04 13.82 30.63
C GLN A 33 -39.18 14.93 31.69
N ILE A 34 -39.45 16.18 31.28
CA ILE A 34 -40.57 17.01 31.77
C ILE A 34 -40.51 18.44 31.17
N SER A 35 -41.71 18.96 30.98
CA SER A 35 -42.22 20.11 30.23
C SER A 35 -41.94 21.51 30.80
N ALA A 36 -42.21 22.52 29.96
CA ALA A 36 -42.26 23.97 30.22
C ALA A 36 -43.29 24.39 31.30
N PRO A 37 -43.31 25.67 31.80
CA PRO A 37 -44.07 26.72 31.10
C PRO A 37 -43.65 28.22 31.32
N THR A 38 -44.11 29.06 30.38
CA THR A 38 -44.55 30.49 30.38
C THR A 38 -44.17 31.50 31.48
N SER A 39 -43.80 32.73 31.07
CA SER A 39 -44.55 33.99 31.33
C SER A 39 -43.85 35.26 30.78
N SER A 40 -44.62 36.23 30.27
CA SER A 40 -44.25 37.63 29.95
C SER A 40 -44.70 38.57 31.09
N PRO A 41 -44.22 39.84 31.20
CA PRO A 41 -44.96 40.97 30.57
C PRO A 41 -44.17 42.26 30.19
N GLN A 42 -44.69 42.94 29.15
CA GLN A 42 -44.89 44.37 28.82
C GLN A 42 -44.00 45.55 29.32
N ASN A 43 -43.48 46.33 28.33
CA ASN A 43 -43.46 47.82 28.07
C ASN A 43 -42.98 48.85 29.16
N PRO A 44 -42.51 50.10 28.85
CA PRO A 44 -42.80 50.97 27.67
C PRO A 44 -41.64 51.83 27.06
N ASN A 45 -41.94 52.50 25.94
CA ASN A 45 -41.19 53.52 25.13
C ASN A 45 -40.96 54.90 25.85
N PRO A 46 -40.43 55.97 25.20
CA PRO A 46 -39.19 56.25 24.41
C PRO A 46 -38.48 57.54 24.99
N PRO A 47 -37.47 58.25 24.39
CA PRO A 47 -37.59 59.04 23.15
C PRO A 47 -36.29 59.23 22.32
N SER A 48 -36.46 60.05 21.29
CA SER A 48 -35.63 60.35 20.12
C SER A 48 -34.30 61.07 20.33
N SER A 49 -33.53 61.01 19.24
CA SER A 49 -32.69 62.07 18.65
C SER A 49 -31.19 62.04 18.96
N HIS A 50 -30.38 61.73 17.93
CA HIS A 50 -29.20 62.52 17.54
C HIS A 50 -28.64 62.01 16.18
N PRO A 51 -28.99 62.63 15.04
CA PRO A 51 -28.52 62.24 13.71
C PRO A 51 -27.17 62.90 13.36
N LEU A 52 -26.17 62.78 14.24
CA LEU A 52 -24.85 63.41 14.04
C LEU A 52 -23.63 62.49 14.19
N LEU A 53 -23.80 61.23 14.60
CA LEU A 53 -22.68 60.27 14.64
C LEU A 53 -22.45 59.53 13.32
N ILE A 54 -23.49 59.33 12.50
CA ILE A 54 -23.42 58.50 11.28
C ILE A 54 -22.63 59.21 10.14
N LYS A 55 -22.58 60.55 10.13
CA LYS A 55 -21.82 61.30 9.10
C LYS A 55 -20.31 61.33 9.34
N LYS A 56 -19.82 61.08 10.57
CA LYS A 56 -18.38 60.93 10.82
C LYS A 56 -17.85 59.53 10.53
N ILE A 57 -18.68 58.48 10.69
CA ILE A 57 -18.28 57.11 10.35
C ILE A 57 -18.14 56.92 8.83
N LYS A 58 -19.03 57.50 8.02
CA LYS A 58 -18.91 57.44 6.55
C LYS A 58 -17.69 58.20 5.98
N LYS A 59 -17.13 59.17 6.70
CA LYS A 59 -15.94 59.91 6.26
C LYS A 59 -14.63 59.27 6.75
N PHE A 60 -14.68 58.46 7.80
CA PHE A 60 -13.53 57.67 8.27
C PHE A 60 -13.25 56.44 7.38
N PHE A 61 -14.28 55.93 6.70
CA PHE A 61 -14.13 54.84 5.72
C PHE A 61 -13.67 55.29 4.32
N LYS A 62 -13.41 56.58 4.13
CA LYS A 62 -13.09 57.17 2.83
C LYS A 62 -11.77 57.93 2.86
N HIS A 63 -10.70 57.26 3.28
CA HIS A 63 -9.41 57.32 2.60
C HIS A 63 -8.39 56.44 3.33
N ASN A 64 -7.73 55.59 2.54
CA ASN A 64 -6.50 54.85 2.82
C ASN A 64 -6.67 53.42 3.38
N CYS A 65 -6.62 52.48 2.43
CA CYS A 65 -6.12 51.11 2.63
C CYS A 65 -7.09 50.07 3.24
N THR A 66 -8.12 49.66 2.51
CA THR A 66 -8.94 48.48 2.88
C THR A 66 -8.89 47.35 1.84
N SER A 67 -9.08 47.60 0.55
CA SER A 67 -9.08 46.52 -0.46
C SER A 67 -7.74 45.82 -0.63
N SER A 68 -6.62 46.55 -0.67
CA SER A 68 -5.28 45.94 -0.80
C SER A 68 -4.91 45.10 0.43
N ARG A 69 -5.30 45.52 1.64
CA ARG A 69 -5.09 44.74 2.87
C ARG A 69 -5.97 43.49 2.91
N ILE A 70 -7.22 43.60 2.48
CA ILE A 70 -8.14 42.46 2.36
C ILE A 70 -7.59 41.45 1.35
N ILE A 71 -7.16 41.90 0.17
CA ILE A 71 -6.54 41.04 -0.86
C ILE A 71 -5.28 40.36 -0.30
N LEU A 72 -4.41 41.10 0.39
CA LEU A 72 -3.22 40.54 1.03
C LEU A 72 -3.57 39.47 2.08
N CYS A 73 -4.57 39.72 2.93
CA CYS A 73 -5.05 38.73 3.90
C CYS A 73 -5.58 37.46 3.22
N PHE A 74 -6.36 37.60 2.13
CA PHE A 74 -6.83 36.45 1.36
C PHE A 74 -5.68 35.64 0.74
N LEU A 75 -4.68 36.32 0.17
CA LEU A 75 -3.50 35.65 -0.37
C LEU A 75 -2.72 34.89 0.71
N ILE A 76 -2.53 35.49 1.89
CA ILE A 76 -1.89 34.82 3.03
C ILE A 76 -2.68 33.58 3.46
N LEU A 77 -4.02 33.67 3.55
CA LEU A 77 -4.85 32.52 3.90
C LEU A 77 -4.78 31.39 2.87
N LEU A 78 -4.75 31.73 1.57
CA LEU A 78 -4.59 30.74 0.50
C LEU A 78 -3.22 30.05 0.56
N ILE A 79 -2.15 30.80 0.84
CA ILE A 79 -0.81 30.25 1.02
C ILE A 79 -0.79 29.31 2.23
N ILE A 80 -1.36 29.72 3.38
CA ILE A 80 -1.45 28.86 4.57
C ILE A 80 -2.24 27.60 4.27
N ALA A 81 -3.39 27.71 3.61
CA ALA A 81 -4.20 26.56 3.21
C ALA A 81 -3.42 25.61 2.31
N ALA A 82 -2.71 26.13 1.29
CA ALA A 82 -1.86 25.33 0.41
C ALA A 82 -0.73 24.63 1.18
N ILE A 83 -0.05 25.32 2.10
CA ILE A 83 1.00 24.73 2.95
C ILE A 83 0.42 23.61 3.81
N ILE A 84 -0.74 23.83 4.46
CA ILE A 84 -1.41 22.80 5.27
C ILE A 84 -1.76 21.60 4.39
N THR A 85 -2.30 21.81 3.19
CA THR A 85 -2.60 20.74 2.24
C THR A 85 -1.34 19.95 1.88
N VAL A 86 -0.23 20.60 1.56
CA VAL A 86 1.05 19.93 1.25
C VAL A 86 1.56 19.14 2.46
N ILE A 87 1.48 19.69 3.68
CA ILE A 87 1.88 18.98 4.91
C ILE A 87 1.00 17.74 5.12
N LEU A 88 -0.31 17.83 4.92
CA LEU A 88 -1.21 16.69 5.05
C LEU A 88 -0.95 15.61 3.99
N LEU A 89 -0.64 16.02 2.75
CA LEU A 89 -0.23 15.10 1.68
C LEU A 89 1.08 14.39 2.04
N LEU A 90 2.10 15.13 2.48
CA LEU A 90 3.40 14.59 2.88
C LEU A 90 3.32 13.69 4.12
N ARG A 91 2.42 13.98 5.07
CA ARG A 91 2.18 13.09 6.21
C ARG A 91 1.55 11.77 5.80
N ARG A 92 0.71 11.78 4.76
CA ARG A 92 0.05 10.57 4.23
C ARG A 92 0.98 9.76 3.34
N ASN A 93 1.79 10.43 2.53
CA ASN A 93 2.78 9.82 1.66
C ASN A 93 3.99 10.76 1.53
N PRO A 94 5.05 10.60 2.37
CA PRO A 94 6.26 11.40 2.27
C PRO A 94 6.98 11.25 0.92
N PHE A 95 6.68 10.19 0.17
CA PHE A 95 7.35 9.85 -1.09
C PHE A 95 6.67 10.43 -2.33
N ILE A 96 5.62 11.25 -2.17
CA ILE A 96 4.88 11.85 -3.29
C ILE A 96 5.77 12.73 -4.20
N PHE A 97 6.84 13.31 -3.66
CA PHE A 97 7.80 14.13 -4.42
C PHE A 97 9.18 13.50 -4.55
N VAL A 98 9.56 12.60 -3.64
CA VAL A 98 10.87 11.96 -3.62
C VAL A 98 10.66 10.47 -3.43
N ARG A 99 10.85 9.69 -4.49
CA ARG A 99 10.75 8.24 -4.40
C ARG A 99 11.96 7.69 -3.63
N PRO A 100 11.75 6.71 -2.74
CA PRO A 100 12.86 6.02 -2.10
C PRO A 100 13.66 5.24 -3.14
N HIS A 101 14.98 5.33 -3.06
CA HIS A 101 15.91 4.52 -3.85
C HIS A 101 16.51 3.42 -2.99
N CYS A 102 16.57 2.21 -3.54
CA CYS A 102 17.22 1.08 -2.89
C CYS A 102 18.74 1.21 -3.03
N LYS A 103 19.43 1.24 -1.89
CA LYS A 103 20.88 1.28 -1.81
C LYS A 103 21.35 0.29 -0.77
N SER A 104 22.05 -0.75 -1.20
CA SER A 104 22.51 -1.80 -0.28
C SER A 104 23.71 -2.56 -0.84
N GLN A 105 24.32 -3.38 0.01
CA GLN A 105 25.36 -4.31 -0.40
C GLN A 105 24.75 -5.49 -1.15
N PHE A 106 25.48 -6.01 -2.13
CA PHE A 106 25.09 -7.17 -2.94
C PHE A 106 24.66 -8.38 -2.07
N GLY A 107 23.64 -9.11 -2.52
CA GLY A 107 23.17 -10.36 -1.90
C GLY A 107 22.02 -10.15 -0.92
N ASP A 108 21.98 -10.90 0.19
CA ASP A 108 20.87 -10.89 1.15
C ASP A 108 20.55 -9.50 1.74
N PRO A 109 21.54 -8.63 2.06
CA PRO A 109 21.25 -7.26 2.49
C PRO A 109 20.49 -6.46 1.44
N SER A 110 20.80 -6.65 0.16
CA SER A 110 20.08 -5.98 -0.93
C SER A 110 18.70 -6.57 -1.16
N LEU A 111 18.53 -7.88 -1.03
CA LEU A 111 17.21 -8.51 -1.11
C LEU A 111 16.27 -7.99 -0.02
N ASN A 112 16.74 -7.89 1.21
CA ASN A 112 15.93 -7.32 2.31
C ASN A 112 15.63 -5.84 2.10
N ALA A 113 16.63 -5.04 1.71
CA ALA A 113 16.41 -3.63 1.38
C ALA A 113 15.40 -3.46 0.23
N THR A 114 15.40 -4.38 -0.74
CA THR A 114 14.44 -4.39 -1.84
C THR A 114 13.01 -4.54 -1.33
N PHE A 115 12.75 -5.44 -0.38
CA PHE A 115 11.42 -5.58 0.22
C PHE A 115 11.02 -4.34 1.02
N ASP A 116 11.94 -3.71 1.74
CA ASP A 116 11.62 -2.50 2.49
C ASP A 116 11.29 -1.32 1.59
N ILE A 117 12.06 -1.10 0.52
CA ILE A 117 11.76 -0.05 -0.46
C ILE A 117 10.47 -0.36 -1.23
N LEU A 118 10.26 -1.62 -1.62
CA LEU A 118 9.02 -2.03 -2.28
C LEU A 118 7.80 -1.72 -1.40
N GLY A 119 7.84 -2.10 -0.13
CA GLY A 119 6.76 -1.78 0.81
C GLY A 119 6.49 -0.28 0.94
N GLN A 120 7.54 0.55 0.92
CA GLN A 120 7.42 2.01 0.95
C GLN A 120 6.76 2.55 -0.32
N LEU A 121 7.14 2.05 -1.49
CA LEU A 121 6.54 2.43 -2.77
C LEU A 121 5.07 2.00 -2.88
N GLU A 122 4.74 0.83 -2.34
CA GLU A 122 3.40 0.26 -2.38
C GLU A 122 2.43 0.94 -1.41
N THR A 123 2.88 1.26 -0.19
CA THR A 123 2.01 1.83 0.85
C THR A 123 2.09 3.35 0.96
N GLY A 124 3.17 3.95 0.45
CA GLY A 124 3.54 5.33 0.72
C GLY A 124 4.00 5.58 2.16
N GLN A 125 4.25 4.55 2.96
CA GLN A 125 4.63 4.68 4.37
C GLN A 125 6.11 4.29 4.57
N SER A 126 6.82 4.98 5.46
CA SER A 126 8.22 4.64 5.80
C SER A 126 8.32 3.28 6.49
N ALA A 127 9.48 2.61 6.39
CA ALA A 127 9.77 1.39 7.13
C ALA A 127 9.72 1.58 8.67
N ASP A 128 9.96 2.80 9.15
CA ASP A 128 9.88 3.15 10.58
C ASP A 128 8.43 3.39 11.08
N SER A 129 7.44 3.28 10.18
CA SER A 129 6.03 3.42 10.56
C SER A 129 5.60 2.25 11.44
N ASP A 130 4.53 2.45 12.23
CA ASP A 130 3.95 1.35 13.02
C ASP A 130 3.69 0.13 12.12
N PRO A 131 4.33 -1.03 12.38
CA PRO A 131 4.24 -2.19 11.51
C PRO A 131 2.80 -2.68 11.35
N VAL A 132 1.93 -2.45 12.34
CA VAL A 132 0.50 -2.78 12.23
C VAL A 132 -0.16 -2.01 11.08
N ASN A 133 0.19 -0.73 10.90
CA ASN A 133 -0.36 0.10 9.84
C ASN A 133 0.18 -0.27 8.45
N LEU A 134 1.42 -0.76 8.35
CA LEU A 134 2.00 -1.25 7.10
C LEU A 134 1.28 -2.50 6.59
N TYR A 135 1.15 -3.52 7.44
CA TYR A 135 0.58 -4.81 7.04
C TYR A 135 -0.95 -4.80 6.90
N SER A 136 -1.64 -3.83 7.51
CA SER A 136 -3.10 -3.70 7.39
C SER A 136 -3.57 -2.76 6.28
N THR A 137 -2.64 -2.22 5.46
CA THR A 137 -2.98 -1.25 4.41
C THR A 137 -3.80 -1.89 3.29
N VAL A 138 -4.87 -1.20 2.87
CA VAL A 138 -5.74 -1.59 1.75
C VAL A 138 -5.93 -0.40 0.82
N ASN A 139 -5.63 -0.56 -0.47
CA ASN A 139 -5.82 0.50 -1.45
C ASN A 139 -7.23 0.48 -2.09
N PRO A 140 -7.61 1.48 -2.91
CA PRO A 140 -8.92 1.53 -3.57
C PRO A 140 -9.25 0.35 -4.50
N LEU A 141 -8.25 -0.39 -5.00
CA LEU A 141 -8.45 -1.65 -5.75
C LEU A 141 -8.55 -2.88 -4.85
N ASN A 142 -8.64 -2.67 -3.53
CA ASN A 142 -8.60 -3.70 -2.51
C ASN A 142 -7.35 -4.59 -2.60
N CYS A 143 -6.23 -4.08 -3.12
CA CYS A 143 -4.95 -4.75 -2.91
C CYS A 143 -4.58 -4.61 -1.42
N ILE A 144 -3.95 -5.64 -0.86
CA ILE A 144 -3.81 -5.76 0.60
C ILE A 144 -2.38 -5.92 1.08
N GLY A 145 -2.09 -5.31 2.24
CA GLY A 145 -0.86 -5.50 2.97
C GLY A 145 0.30 -4.60 2.57
N LYS A 146 1.46 -4.80 3.22
CA LYS A 146 2.68 -4.01 2.99
C LYS A 146 3.09 -4.02 1.52
N TYR A 147 2.86 -5.15 0.85
CA TYR A 147 3.23 -5.36 -0.56
C TYR A 147 2.01 -5.32 -1.49
N GLN A 148 0.87 -4.78 -1.06
CA GLN A 148 -0.32 -4.57 -1.91
C GLN A 148 -0.67 -5.79 -2.78
N PHE A 149 -0.76 -6.96 -2.16
CA PHE A 149 -1.06 -8.21 -2.84
C PHE A 149 -2.43 -8.19 -3.50
N THR A 150 -2.53 -8.84 -4.65
CA THR A 150 -3.76 -9.04 -5.41
C THR A 150 -4.26 -10.48 -5.28
N GLU A 151 -5.54 -10.71 -5.58
CA GLU A 151 -6.13 -12.06 -5.63
C GLU A 151 -5.36 -13.00 -6.58
N PRO A 152 -5.00 -12.59 -7.83
CA PRO A 152 -4.25 -13.44 -8.74
C PRO A 152 -2.92 -13.95 -8.18
N ILE A 153 -2.11 -13.09 -7.54
CA ILE A 153 -0.82 -13.53 -7.03
C ILE A 153 -1.00 -14.48 -5.83
N LEU A 154 -1.93 -14.19 -4.91
CA LEU A 154 -2.19 -15.07 -3.77
C LEU A 154 -2.86 -16.40 -4.17
N LEU A 155 -3.61 -16.41 -5.28
CA LEU A 155 -4.09 -17.63 -5.92
C LEU A 155 -2.92 -18.47 -6.46
N ASN A 156 -2.04 -17.85 -7.25
CA ASN A 156 -0.89 -18.55 -7.84
C ASN A 156 0.08 -19.09 -6.78
N LEU A 157 0.21 -18.40 -5.65
CA LEU A 157 0.99 -18.85 -4.50
C LEU A 157 0.26 -19.90 -3.65
N GLY A 158 -1.04 -20.10 -3.87
CA GLY A 158 -1.85 -21.10 -3.14
C GLY A 158 -2.28 -20.66 -1.74
N TYR A 159 -2.26 -19.37 -1.43
CA TYR A 159 -2.83 -18.82 -0.18
C TYR A 159 -4.34 -18.65 -0.23
N TYR A 160 -4.88 -18.48 -1.44
CA TYR A 160 -6.26 -18.12 -1.66
C TYR A 160 -6.87 -18.95 -2.80
N LYS A 161 -8.16 -19.23 -2.68
CA LYS A 161 -8.93 -19.96 -3.70
C LYS A 161 -10.22 -19.18 -3.98
N PRO A 162 -10.42 -18.62 -5.20
CA PRO A 162 -11.65 -17.93 -5.55
C PRO A 162 -12.84 -18.90 -5.56
N LEU A 163 -14.05 -18.36 -5.47
CA LEU A 163 -15.27 -19.18 -5.62
C LEU A 163 -15.34 -19.75 -7.06
N PRO A 164 -15.99 -20.92 -7.27
CA PRO A 164 -16.21 -21.43 -8.61
C PRO A 164 -16.97 -20.42 -9.49
N GLY A 165 -16.41 -20.07 -10.64
CA GLY A 165 -17.00 -19.10 -11.57
C GLY A 165 -16.90 -17.63 -11.12
N ASP A 166 -16.12 -17.34 -10.08
CA ASP A 166 -15.93 -15.97 -9.61
C ASP A 166 -15.09 -15.13 -10.58
N VAL A 167 -15.40 -13.84 -10.61
CA VAL A 167 -14.61 -12.83 -11.30
C VAL A 167 -13.77 -12.09 -10.26
N TYR A 168 -12.48 -11.96 -10.53
CA TYR A 168 -11.52 -11.29 -9.65
C TYR A 168 -10.68 -10.30 -10.46
N TYR A 169 -9.82 -9.53 -9.80
CA TYR A 169 -9.01 -8.51 -10.45
C TYR A 169 -8.25 -9.09 -11.65
N LYS A 170 -8.27 -8.39 -12.80
CA LYS A 170 -7.76 -8.85 -14.11
C LYS A 170 -8.41 -10.12 -14.68
N ASN A 171 -9.44 -10.66 -14.04
CA ASN A 171 -10.31 -11.75 -14.52
C ASN A 171 -11.78 -11.34 -14.45
N GLY A 172 -12.13 -10.26 -15.16
CA GLY A 172 -13.52 -9.77 -15.28
C GLY A 172 -13.99 -8.80 -14.19
N SER A 173 -13.15 -8.50 -13.19
CA SER A 173 -13.42 -7.47 -12.16
C SER A 173 -12.41 -6.33 -12.23
N ASP A 174 -12.86 -5.13 -11.86
CA ASP A 174 -12.06 -3.90 -11.76
C ASP A 174 -11.23 -3.83 -10.47
N LYS A 175 -11.53 -4.67 -9.47
CA LYS A 175 -10.82 -4.74 -8.19
C LYS A 175 -10.86 -6.12 -7.54
N ASN A 176 -10.10 -6.28 -6.46
CA ASN A 176 -10.05 -7.50 -5.67
C ASN A 176 -11.28 -7.59 -4.74
N TRP A 177 -11.98 -8.72 -4.72
CA TRP A 177 -13.18 -8.88 -3.90
C TRP A 177 -13.01 -9.80 -2.70
N TRP A 178 -12.02 -10.69 -2.72
CA TRP A 178 -11.68 -11.59 -1.61
C TRP A 178 -12.87 -12.48 -1.16
N ARG A 179 -13.73 -12.88 -2.10
CA ARG A 179 -14.98 -13.66 -1.86
C ARG A 179 -14.77 -15.17 -1.66
N GLY A 180 -13.61 -15.66 -2.05
CA GLY A 180 -13.18 -17.04 -1.94
C GLY A 180 -12.74 -17.43 -0.54
N THR A 181 -11.92 -18.48 -0.46
CA THR A 181 -11.45 -19.04 0.79
C THR A 181 -9.93 -19.01 0.89
N TRP A 182 -9.44 -18.71 2.08
CA TRP A 182 -8.02 -18.82 2.42
C TRP A 182 -7.69 -20.29 2.73
N THR A 183 -6.52 -20.75 2.27
CA THR A 183 -6.20 -22.18 2.23
C THR A 183 -5.59 -22.71 3.52
N GLY A 184 -5.14 -21.84 4.42
CA GLY A 184 -4.35 -22.21 5.59
C GLY A 184 -2.84 -22.27 5.34
N LYS A 185 -2.38 -21.98 4.11
CA LYS A 185 -0.94 -21.98 3.78
C LYS A 185 -0.19 -21.06 4.74
N ASN A 186 0.92 -21.56 5.27
CA ASN A 186 1.77 -20.87 6.26
C ASN A 186 0.99 -20.36 7.49
N GLY A 187 -0.09 -21.07 7.85
CA GLY A 187 -0.90 -20.78 9.02
C GLY A 187 -1.87 -19.60 8.86
N CYS A 188 -2.18 -19.18 7.63
CA CYS A 188 -3.12 -18.11 7.32
C CYS A 188 -4.43 -18.66 6.75
N TYR A 189 -5.49 -18.57 7.53
CA TYR A 189 -6.82 -19.11 7.25
C TYR A 189 -7.88 -18.02 7.00
N SER A 190 -7.51 -16.74 7.04
CA SER A 190 -8.45 -15.66 6.75
C SER A 190 -7.79 -14.39 6.22
N TYR A 191 -8.61 -13.51 5.64
CA TYR A 191 -8.23 -12.18 5.19
C TYR A 191 -7.65 -11.34 6.33
N GLN A 192 -8.27 -11.41 7.50
CA GLN A 192 -7.83 -10.66 8.67
C GLN A 192 -6.47 -11.15 9.17
N GLU A 193 -6.25 -12.46 9.24
CA GLU A 193 -4.96 -13.03 9.62
C GLU A 193 -3.84 -12.63 8.65
N PHE A 194 -4.16 -12.50 7.36
CA PHE A 194 -3.21 -11.99 6.38
C PHE A 194 -2.84 -10.53 6.65
N LEU A 195 -3.82 -9.66 6.90
CA LEU A 195 -3.59 -8.24 7.23
C LEU A 195 -2.88 -8.04 8.58
N GLU A 196 -3.10 -8.92 9.54
CA GLU A 196 -2.37 -8.96 10.81
C GLU A 196 -0.94 -9.50 10.64
N ASN A 197 -0.58 -9.92 9.42
CA ASN A 197 0.68 -10.58 9.11
C ASN A 197 0.99 -11.75 10.05
N LYS A 198 -0.05 -12.52 10.41
CA LYS A 198 0.07 -13.66 11.32
C LYS A 198 1.12 -14.64 10.77
N ASN A 199 2.03 -15.09 11.64
CA ASN A 199 3.16 -15.97 11.28
C ASN A 199 4.10 -15.40 10.19
N ASN A 200 4.19 -14.06 10.08
CA ASN A 200 4.94 -13.36 9.04
C ASN A 200 4.48 -13.75 7.62
N VAL A 201 3.17 -14.00 7.44
CA VAL A 201 2.64 -14.53 6.18
C VAL A 201 2.88 -13.64 4.97
N GLN A 202 2.84 -12.31 5.13
CA GLN A 202 3.11 -11.38 4.02
C GLN A 202 4.59 -11.42 3.61
N GLU A 203 5.50 -11.53 4.59
CA GLU A 203 6.93 -11.66 4.36
C GLU A 203 7.29 -12.97 3.64
N ARG A 204 6.58 -14.05 3.96
CA ARG A 204 6.70 -15.32 3.23
C ARG A 204 6.16 -15.19 1.81
N ALA A 205 4.94 -14.66 1.67
CA ALA A 205 4.26 -14.54 0.39
C ALA A 205 5.05 -13.68 -0.62
N ILE A 206 5.69 -12.58 -0.19
CA ILE A 206 6.47 -11.73 -1.12
C ILE A 206 7.74 -12.45 -1.61
N ARG A 207 8.39 -13.25 -0.76
CA ARG A 207 9.56 -14.04 -1.14
C ARG A 207 9.19 -15.15 -2.12
N GLU A 208 8.07 -15.84 -1.85
CA GLU A 208 7.51 -16.81 -2.78
C GLU A 208 7.08 -16.16 -4.11
N ALA A 209 6.52 -14.95 -4.08
CA ALA A 209 6.17 -14.18 -5.28
C ALA A 209 7.41 -13.84 -6.11
N PHE A 210 8.50 -13.39 -5.47
CA PHE A 210 9.77 -13.12 -6.15
C PHE A 210 10.34 -14.40 -6.78
N GLN A 211 10.27 -15.53 -6.09
CA GLN A 211 10.70 -16.82 -6.64
C GLN A 211 9.85 -17.24 -7.85
N LEU A 212 8.52 -17.12 -7.75
CA LEU A 212 7.60 -17.42 -8.87
C LEU A 212 7.89 -16.51 -10.07
N ASN A 213 8.00 -15.20 -9.85
CA ASN A 213 8.29 -14.22 -10.89
C ASN A 213 9.64 -14.50 -11.56
N LEU A 214 10.67 -14.82 -10.78
CA LEU A 214 11.97 -15.20 -11.30
C LEU A 214 11.89 -16.46 -12.17
N SER A 215 11.11 -17.46 -11.77
CA SER A 215 10.88 -18.67 -12.57
C SER A 215 10.23 -18.35 -13.92
N ILE A 216 9.18 -17.52 -13.93
CA ILE A 216 8.48 -17.09 -15.16
C ILE A 216 9.39 -16.30 -16.09
N ILE A 217 10.17 -15.37 -15.55
CA ILE A 217 11.12 -14.54 -16.32
C ILE A 217 12.20 -15.43 -16.94
N ASN A 218 12.78 -16.35 -16.15
CA ASN A 218 13.76 -17.30 -16.65
C ASN A 218 13.24 -18.12 -17.83
N GLN A 219 11.99 -18.61 -17.73
CA GLN A 219 11.36 -19.38 -18.80
C GLN A 219 11.15 -18.53 -20.05
N THR A 220 10.65 -17.31 -19.89
CA THR A 220 10.33 -16.41 -21.01
C THR A 220 11.59 -15.93 -21.74
N LEU A 221 12.65 -15.62 -20.98
CA LEU A 221 13.92 -15.16 -21.53
C LEU A 221 14.84 -16.29 -22.00
N SER A 222 14.46 -17.56 -21.79
CA SER A 222 15.34 -18.72 -22.01
C SER A 222 16.70 -18.54 -21.31
N SER A 223 16.66 -18.02 -20.08
CA SER A 223 17.84 -17.67 -19.27
C SER A 223 18.81 -16.65 -19.89
N ASN A 224 18.38 -15.88 -20.89
CA ASN A 224 19.16 -14.78 -21.43
C ASN A 224 18.94 -13.49 -20.62
N PHE A 225 19.93 -13.15 -19.81
CA PHE A 225 19.96 -11.95 -18.97
C PHE A 225 21.01 -10.94 -19.44
N SER A 226 21.23 -10.84 -20.75
CA SER A 226 22.29 -9.99 -21.28
C SER A 226 22.20 -8.54 -20.80
N PHE A 227 21.01 -8.04 -20.46
CA PHE A 227 20.78 -6.67 -19.97
C PHE A 227 21.20 -6.42 -18.50
N LEU A 228 21.50 -7.45 -17.71
CA LEU A 228 21.89 -7.26 -16.31
C LEU A 228 23.23 -6.50 -16.19
N ASP A 229 23.35 -5.73 -15.12
CA ASP A 229 24.58 -5.01 -14.74
C ASP A 229 25.11 -4.03 -15.79
N GLN A 230 24.22 -3.55 -16.67
CA GLN A 230 24.58 -2.58 -17.71
C GLN A 230 23.43 -1.61 -18.04
N PRO A 231 23.75 -0.47 -18.70
CA PRO A 231 22.73 0.44 -19.18
C PRO A 231 21.80 -0.23 -20.20
N PHE A 232 20.50 0.00 -20.05
CA PHE A 232 19.48 -0.49 -20.97
C PHE A 232 18.58 0.64 -21.45
N LYS A 233 18.38 0.71 -22.76
CA LYS A 233 17.59 1.77 -23.40
C LYS A 233 16.22 1.25 -23.81
N PHE A 234 15.18 1.83 -23.22
CA PHE A 234 13.80 1.66 -23.64
C PHE A 234 13.47 2.66 -24.75
N THR A 235 12.78 2.20 -25.78
CA THR A 235 12.52 2.98 -27.01
C THR A 235 11.06 3.38 -27.18
N SER A 236 10.14 2.74 -26.45
CA SER A 236 8.72 3.10 -26.46
C SER A 236 8.02 2.67 -25.18
N GLY A 237 6.82 3.20 -24.96
CA GLY A 237 5.96 2.90 -23.82
C GLY A 237 5.65 4.10 -22.93
N CYS A 238 5.22 3.82 -21.72
CA CYS A 238 4.86 4.77 -20.68
C CYS A 238 6.04 5.63 -20.26
N ASN A 239 5.87 6.96 -20.28
CA ASN A 239 6.89 7.91 -19.84
C ASN A 239 8.27 7.71 -20.51
N VAL A 240 8.30 7.06 -21.68
CA VAL A 240 9.49 6.96 -22.52
C VAL A 240 9.58 8.19 -23.39
N LEU A 241 10.72 8.88 -23.34
CA LEU A 241 10.95 10.09 -24.13
C LEU A 241 11.10 9.75 -25.63
N ILE A 242 11.00 10.76 -26.49
CA ILE A 242 11.11 10.60 -27.95
C ILE A 242 12.45 9.96 -28.35
N ASP A 243 13.52 10.31 -27.64
CA ASP A 243 14.86 9.75 -27.83
C ASP A 243 15.10 8.46 -27.06
N GLY A 244 14.09 7.94 -26.36
CA GLY A 244 14.14 6.79 -25.47
C GLY A 244 14.55 7.14 -24.04
N THR A 245 14.37 6.18 -23.13
CA THR A 245 14.73 6.33 -21.72
C THR A 245 15.81 5.31 -21.37
N VAL A 246 16.92 5.77 -20.80
CA VAL A 246 18.04 4.90 -20.38
C VAL A 246 17.96 4.65 -18.88
N VAL A 247 17.85 3.38 -18.50
CA VAL A 247 18.10 2.92 -17.14
C VAL A 247 19.60 2.63 -17.04
N LYS A 248 20.28 3.21 -16.04
CA LYS A 248 21.74 3.14 -15.91
C LYS A 248 22.23 1.74 -15.59
N ASN A 249 21.51 1.04 -14.74
CA ASN A 249 21.86 -0.29 -14.29
C ASN A 249 20.58 -1.12 -14.10
N VAL A 250 20.44 -2.21 -14.85
CA VAL A 250 19.33 -3.15 -14.66
C VAL A 250 19.80 -4.25 -13.73
N THR A 251 19.16 -4.34 -12.56
CA THR A 251 19.49 -5.30 -11.50
C THR A 251 18.40 -6.36 -11.35
N MET A 252 18.71 -7.46 -10.67
CA MET A 252 17.70 -8.46 -10.29
C MET A 252 16.61 -7.86 -9.41
N ALA A 253 16.99 -6.94 -8.50
CA ALA A 253 16.03 -6.23 -7.64
C ALA A 253 15.02 -5.44 -8.47
N GLY A 254 15.51 -4.63 -9.42
CA GLY A 254 14.65 -3.83 -10.30
C GLY A 254 13.73 -4.69 -11.16
N ILE A 255 14.23 -5.82 -11.68
CA ILE A 255 13.43 -6.74 -12.49
C ILE A 255 12.30 -7.36 -11.68
N LEU A 256 12.59 -7.87 -10.47
CA LEU A 256 11.57 -8.54 -9.66
C LEU A 256 10.58 -7.55 -9.03
N ALA A 257 11.03 -6.35 -8.67
CA ALA A 257 10.14 -5.27 -8.24
C ALA A 257 9.25 -4.79 -9.41
N SER A 258 9.79 -4.69 -10.62
CA SER A 258 8.99 -4.42 -11.82
C SER A 258 7.98 -5.54 -12.10
N ALA A 259 8.36 -6.79 -11.88
CA ALA A 259 7.47 -7.94 -12.09
C ALA A 259 6.33 -7.97 -11.06
N HIS A 260 6.57 -7.43 -9.86
CA HIS A 260 5.52 -7.20 -8.88
C HIS A 260 4.53 -6.12 -9.36
N LEU A 261 5.01 -5.08 -10.04
CA LEU A 261 4.19 -3.98 -10.55
C LEU A 261 3.31 -4.38 -11.75
N ILE A 262 3.90 -5.01 -12.77
CA ILE A 262 3.27 -5.22 -14.08
C ILE A 262 3.20 -6.69 -14.52
N ASP A 263 3.44 -7.65 -13.63
CA ASP A 263 3.54 -9.09 -13.94
C ASP A 263 4.85 -9.52 -14.64
N ALA A 264 5.32 -10.71 -14.28
CA ALA A 264 6.60 -11.27 -14.71
C ALA A 264 6.74 -11.49 -16.23
N VAL A 265 5.65 -11.93 -16.89
CA VAL A 265 5.62 -12.14 -18.34
C VAL A 265 5.79 -10.81 -19.08
N GLU A 266 5.13 -9.76 -18.60
CA GLU A 266 5.17 -8.45 -19.22
C GLU A 266 6.56 -7.81 -19.08
N VAL A 267 7.21 -7.94 -17.92
CA VAL A 267 8.60 -7.52 -17.74
C VAL A 267 9.55 -8.24 -18.70
N ALA A 268 9.44 -9.57 -18.81
CA ALA A 268 10.32 -10.33 -19.70
C ALA A 268 10.14 -9.91 -21.17
N ASN A 269 8.89 -9.77 -21.63
CA ASN A 269 8.60 -9.28 -22.98
C ASN A 269 9.08 -7.83 -23.18
N SER A 270 9.00 -7.01 -22.14
CA SER A 270 9.46 -5.61 -22.16
C SER A 270 10.97 -5.50 -22.33
N LEU A 271 11.73 -6.35 -21.64
CA LEU A 271 13.19 -6.44 -21.77
C LEU A 271 13.62 -6.98 -23.15
N LEU A 272 12.87 -7.92 -23.73
CA LEU A 272 13.15 -8.42 -25.09
C LEU A 272 12.89 -7.38 -26.18
N ASN A 273 11.83 -6.58 -26.02
CA ASN A 273 11.36 -5.64 -27.05
C ASN A 273 11.78 -4.19 -26.80
N ALA A 274 12.52 -3.92 -25.73
CA ALA A 274 12.90 -2.57 -25.30
C ALA A 274 11.69 -1.62 -25.15
N THR A 275 10.57 -2.13 -24.63
CA THR A 275 9.33 -1.40 -24.34
C THR A 275 9.14 -1.23 -22.84
N SER A 276 8.52 -0.15 -22.36
CA SER A 276 8.22 0.04 -20.93
C SER A 276 6.74 0.35 -20.73
N PRO A 277 5.88 -0.64 -20.46
CA PRO A 277 4.45 -0.41 -20.24
C PRO A 277 4.17 0.32 -18.92
N CYS A 278 2.97 0.89 -18.80
CA CYS A 278 2.48 1.41 -17.52
C CYS A 278 1.77 0.29 -16.76
N ASP A 279 1.79 0.34 -15.43
CA ASP A 279 0.81 -0.40 -14.65
C ASP A 279 -0.61 0.16 -14.87
N ASP A 280 -1.62 -0.71 -14.76
CA ASP A 280 -3.01 -0.35 -15.02
C ASP A 280 -3.57 0.64 -14.00
N PHE A 281 -3.03 0.68 -12.79
CA PHE A 281 -3.60 1.42 -11.67
C PHE A 281 -2.94 2.77 -11.43
N ARG A 282 -1.65 2.78 -11.10
CA ARG A 282 -0.90 4.00 -10.75
C ARG A 282 -0.38 4.74 -11.97
N LYS A 283 -0.43 4.11 -13.16
CA LYS A 283 0.18 4.62 -14.40
C LYS A 283 1.69 4.86 -14.25
N GLU A 284 2.32 4.08 -13.37
CA GLU A 284 3.75 4.05 -13.15
C GLU A 284 4.41 3.18 -14.22
N SER A 285 5.56 3.64 -14.71
CA SER A 285 6.32 2.94 -15.73
C SER A 285 7.26 1.93 -15.09
N MET A 286 7.45 0.77 -15.73
CA MET A 286 8.49 -0.20 -15.36
C MET A 286 9.88 0.43 -15.21
N THR A 287 10.24 1.40 -16.08
CA THR A 287 11.53 2.11 -15.99
C THR A 287 11.74 2.84 -14.68
N MET A 288 10.66 3.28 -14.01
CA MET A 288 10.77 3.93 -12.70
C MET A 288 11.23 2.91 -11.66
N PHE A 289 10.60 1.74 -11.60
CA PHE A 289 11.04 0.68 -10.68
C PHE A 289 12.46 0.21 -11.00
N LEU A 290 12.79 0.00 -12.27
CA LEU A 290 14.17 -0.32 -12.63
C LEU A 290 15.18 0.72 -12.11
N SER A 291 14.83 2.01 -12.14
CA SER A 291 15.67 3.08 -11.59
C SER A 291 15.62 3.20 -10.06
N ASP A 292 14.48 2.88 -9.42
CA ASP A 292 14.34 2.92 -7.97
C ASP A 292 15.22 1.84 -7.31
N PHE A 293 15.57 0.77 -8.03
CA PHE A 293 16.33 -0.38 -7.55
C PHE A 293 17.68 -0.61 -8.25
N ASP A 294 18.21 0.39 -8.97
CA ASP A 294 19.43 0.28 -9.78
C ASP A 294 20.74 0.15 -8.96
N GLU A 295 20.67 0.42 -7.65
CA GLU A 295 21.76 0.27 -6.66
C GLU A 295 21.55 -0.90 -5.66
N CYS A 296 20.59 -1.79 -5.96
CA CYS A 296 20.33 -3.02 -5.21
C CYS A 296 20.43 -4.22 -6.15
N ASP A 297 21.26 -5.21 -5.82
CA ASP A 297 21.36 -6.42 -6.62
C ASP A 297 21.66 -7.69 -5.80
N PHE A 298 21.21 -8.82 -6.32
CA PHE A 298 21.34 -10.15 -5.73
C PHE A 298 21.13 -11.22 -6.81
N ARG A 299 21.50 -12.47 -6.52
CA ARG A 299 21.33 -13.58 -7.48
C ARG A 299 20.11 -14.43 -7.16
N LYS A 300 19.80 -15.34 -8.09
CA LYS A 300 18.80 -16.40 -7.93
C LYS A 300 18.99 -17.18 -6.63
N GLU A 301 20.23 -17.46 -6.23
CA GLU A 301 20.50 -18.23 -5.01
C GLU A 301 20.01 -17.49 -3.75
N ASN A 302 20.08 -16.16 -3.72
CA ASN A 302 19.56 -15.36 -2.62
C ASN A 302 18.02 -15.44 -2.54
N VAL A 303 17.35 -15.37 -3.70
CA VAL A 303 15.89 -15.50 -3.79
C VAL A 303 15.42 -16.88 -3.31
N ASP A 304 16.06 -17.94 -3.78
CA ASP A 304 15.73 -19.31 -3.38
C ASP A 304 16.00 -19.55 -1.89
N ALA A 305 17.14 -19.07 -1.38
CA ALA A 305 17.50 -19.19 0.03
C ALA A 305 16.52 -18.43 0.93
N ALA A 306 16.00 -17.28 0.50
CA ALA A 306 15.08 -16.47 1.27
C ALA A 306 13.74 -17.18 1.53
N VAL A 307 13.24 -17.97 0.58
CA VAL A 307 12.03 -18.79 0.79
C VAL A 307 12.31 -19.88 1.84
N VAL A 308 13.41 -20.62 1.67
CA VAL A 308 13.79 -21.72 2.57
C VAL A 308 14.09 -21.24 3.99
N ALA A 309 14.64 -20.05 4.15
CA ALA A 309 14.99 -19.50 5.47
C ALA A 309 13.77 -19.28 6.37
N PHE A 310 12.58 -19.04 5.81
CA PHE A 310 11.35 -18.87 6.58
C PHE A 310 10.73 -20.20 7.02
N ASP A 311 11.06 -21.32 6.37
CA ASP A 311 10.51 -22.64 6.72
C ASP A 311 11.20 -23.31 7.93
N LYS A 312 12.24 -22.67 8.47
CA LYS A 312 12.95 -23.08 9.69
C LYS A 312 12.41 -22.36 10.92
#